data_AF-A0A0D7B074-F1
#
_entry.id   AF-A0A0D7B074-F1
#
_cell.length_a   1.000
_cell.length_b   1.000
_cell.length_c   1.000
_cell.angle_alpha   90.00
_cell.angle_beta   90.00
_cell.angle_gamma   90.00
#
_symmetry.space_group_name_H-M   'P 1'
#
loop_
_entity.id
_entity.type
_entity.pdbx_description
1 polymer ?
#
loop_
_entity_poly.entity_id
_entity_poly.type
_entity_poly.pdbx_seq_one_letter_code
_entity_poly.pdbx_strand_id
1 'polypeptide(L)'
;MAAVPPPGQTVAPVTMTREAINEANMTAPFLLCAQKLQPKLPWPDISARAKWSVSSSKLGFGVECLLDNDPDTFWHSDGPQPHFITIEFPRKTQIQKLCIYLSHPQDDSYTPSTLAIRAGTGSSDLQDVRIITLDKPDGWITFDVSSEQNEDGDGLKPVNAYVVQIIIMANHQSGKDTHVRGVRALGPQEESDPLDEDYFRFTSTAFNMYKGIR
;
A
#
# COMPACT_ATOMS: atom_id res chain seq x y z
N MET A 1 -42.23 0.89 -0.25
CA MET A 1 -41.34 0.10 -1.12
C MET A 1 -40.03 0.84 -1.20
N ALA A 2 -39.00 0.36 -0.50
CA ALA A 2 -37.66 0.95 -0.55
C ALA A 2 -36.95 0.47 -1.82
N ALA A 3 -36.36 1.41 -2.57
CA ALA A 3 -35.62 1.10 -3.79
C ALA A 3 -34.32 0.37 -3.44
N VAL A 4 -34.12 -0.80 -4.05
CA VAL A 4 -32.89 -1.58 -4.00
C VAL A 4 -31.84 -0.89 -4.89
N PRO A 5 -30.60 -0.66 -4.42
CA PRO A 5 -29.55 -0.10 -5.27
C PRO A 5 -29.08 -1.13 -6.32
N PRO A 6 -28.63 -0.69 -7.51
CA PRO A 6 -28.24 -1.58 -8.60
C PRO A 6 -26.91 -2.31 -8.27
N PRO A 7 -26.75 -3.58 -8.70
CA PRO A 7 -25.50 -4.30 -8.55
C PRO A 7 -24.50 -3.89 -9.65
N GLY A 8 -23.24 -3.68 -9.26
CA GLY A 8 -22.11 -3.62 -10.20
C GLY A 8 -21.62 -2.21 -10.52
N GLN A 9 -20.97 -1.55 -9.56
CA GLN A 9 -19.86 -0.66 -9.92
C GLN A 9 -18.63 -1.54 -10.14
N THR A 10 -18.47 -2.01 -11.37
CA THR A 10 -17.20 -2.58 -11.81
C THR A 10 -16.21 -1.42 -11.85
N VAL A 11 -15.35 -1.33 -10.84
CA VAL A 11 -14.20 -0.42 -10.86
C VAL A 11 -13.38 -0.78 -12.11
N ALA A 12 -13.26 0.16 -13.05
CA ALA A 12 -12.52 -0.08 -14.28
C ALA A 12 -11.07 -0.48 -13.93
N PRO A 13 -10.52 -1.54 -14.54
CA PRO A 13 -9.12 -1.90 -14.33
C PRO A 13 -8.26 -0.74 -14.84
N VAL A 14 -7.50 -0.13 -13.94
CA VAL A 14 -6.59 0.95 -14.29
C VAL A 14 -5.31 0.31 -14.82
N THR A 15 -4.97 0.61 -16.07
CA THR A 15 -3.77 0.11 -16.76
C THR A 15 -2.56 0.98 -16.42
N MET A 16 -1.42 0.35 -16.12
CA MET A 16 -0.18 1.07 -15.79
C MET A 16 0.45 1.75 -17.00
N THR A 17 0.84 3.01 -16.87
CA THR A 17 1.70 3.72 -17.81
C THR A 17 3.13 3.85 -17.24
N ARG A 18 4.13 3.66 -18.10
CA ARG A 18 5.56 3.67 -17.73
C ARG A 18 6.09 5.10 -17.69
N GLU A 19 6.00 5.79 -16.56
CA GLU A 19 6.61 7.12 -16.41
C GLU A 19 7.35 7.23 -15.07
N ALA A 20 8.52 7.87 -15.10
CA ALA A 20 9.29 8.16 -13.88
C ALA A 20 8.47 9.10 -12.97
N ILE A 21 8.53 8.89 -11.66
CA ILE A 21 7.88 9.76 -10.68
C ILE A 21 8.44 11.18 -10.82
N ASN A 22 7.64 12.11 -11.31
CA ASN A 22 7.90 13.55 -11.30
C ASN A 22 6.72 14.26 -10.58
N GLU A 23 6.87 15.55 -10.26
CA GLU A 23 5.82 16.31 -9.58
C GLU A 23 4.48 16.34 -10.35
N ALA A 24 4.52 16.22 -11.68
CA ALA A 24 3.33 16.19 -12.53
C ALA A 24 2.56 14.87 -12.48
N ASN A 25 3.18 13.78 -12.04
CA ASN A 25 2.61 12.43 -12.02
C ASN A 25 2.24 11.94 -10.61
N MET A 26 2.43 12.72 -9.54
CA MET A 26 2.13 12.30 -8.16
C MET A 26 0.64 12.00 -7.89
N THR A 27 -0.24 12.51 -8.75
CA THR A 27 -1.69 12.27 -8.75
C THR A 27 -2.09 11.09 -9.63
N ALA A 28 -1.14 10.47 -10.35
CA ALA A 28 -1.42 9.31 -11.17
C ALA A 28 -1.90 8.15 -10.28
N PRO A 29 -2.84 7.32 -10.76
CA PRO A 29 -3.42 6.23 -9.97
C PRO A 29 -2.40 5.16 -9.61
N PHE A 30 -1.28 5.11 -10.35
CA PHE A 30 -0.11 4.29 -10.07
C PHE A 30 1.17 5.10 -10.28
N LEU A 31 2.10 5.00 -9.33
CA LEU A 31 3.47 5.47 -9.50
C LEU A 31 4.36 4.25 -9.65
N LEU A 32 4.93 4.06 -10.84
CA LEU A 32 5.90 3.01 -11.10
C LEU A 32 7.31 3.57 -10.95
N CYS A 33 8.12 2.97 -10.09
CA CYS A 33 9.54 3.22 -10.00
C CYS A 33 10.29 1.94 -10.37
N ALA A 34 10.89 1.92 -11.56
CA ALA A 34 11.67 0.78 -12.06
C ALA A 34 13.00 0.56 -11.32
N GLN A 35 13.33 1.39 -10.33
CA GLN A 35 14.52 1.21 -9.51
C GLN A 35 14.33 0.02 -8.56
N LYS A 36 15.42 -0.71 -8.28
CA LYS A 36 15.39 -1.81 -7.31
C LYS A 36 15.27 -1.32 -5.86
N LEU A 37 15.95 -0.21 -5.54
CA LEU A 37 15.93 0.38 -4.20
C LEU A 37 14.58 1.05 -3.92
N GLN A 38 14.21 1.09 -2.64
CA GLN A 38 12.99 1.76 -2.18
C GLN A 38 12.98 3.22 -2.67
N PRO A 39 11.91 3.66 -3.36
CA PRO A 39 11.80 5.05 -3.81
C PRO A 39 11.65 5.99 -2.61
N LYS A 40 12.27 7.17 -2.70
CA LYS A 40 11.99 8.27 -1.79
C LYS A 40 10.66 8.90 -2.19
N LEU A 41 9.62 8.59 -1.44
CA LEU A 41 8.26 9.09 -1.67
C LEU A 41 7.94 10.21 -0.68
N PRO A 42 7.08 11.18 -1.06
CA PRO A 42 6.71 12.28 -0.19
C PRO A 42 5.77 11.86 0.96
N TRP A 43 5.10 10.71 0.83
CA TRP A 43 4.25 10.16 1.89
C TRP A 43 5.11 9.52 3.00
N PRO A 44 4.81 9.80 4.29
CA PRO A 44 5.56 9.25 5.40
C PRO A 44 5.40 7.73 5.48
N ASP A 45 6.52 7.02 5.65
CA ASP A 45 6.53 5.57 5.85
C ASP A 45 6.04 5.23 7.26
N ILE A 46 4.92 4.51 7.34
CA ILE A 46 4.29 4.08 8.59
C ILE A 46 4.43 2.57 8.82
N SER A 47 5.24 1.88 8.01
CA SER A 47 5.36 0.41 8.03
C SER A 47 5.83 -0.12 9.39
N ALA A 48 6.76 0.58 10.04
CA ALA A 48 7.29 0.21 11.35
C ALA A 48 6.28 0.37 12.51
N ARG A 49 5.14 1.04 12.28
CA ARG A 49 4.08 1.21 13.28
C ARG A 49 3.10 0.05 13.31
N ALA A 50 3.19 -0.88 12.37
CA ALA A 50 2.29 -2.02 12.25
C ALA A 50 2.98 -3.35 12.58
N LYS A 51 2.18 -4.32 12.99
CA LYS A 51 2.52 -5.74 12.97
C LYS A 51 2.15 -6.31 11.61
N TRP A 52 3.03 -7.14 11.06
CA TRP A 52 2.86 -7.75 9.75
C TRP A 52 2.69 -9.26 9.90
N SER A 53 1.82 -9.85 9.08
CA SER A 53 1.67 -11.30 8.96
C SER A 53 1.28 -11.69 7.54
N VAL A 54 1.49 -12.95 7.20
CA VAL A 54 1.15 -13.54 5.90
C VAL A 54 0.29 -14.77 6.08
N SER A 55 -0.51 -15.13 5.07
CA SER A 55 -1.42 -16.29 5.13
C SER A 55 -0.68 -17.61 5.30
N SER A 56 0.47 -17.74 4.65
CA SER A 56 1.36 -18.90 4.69
C SER A 56 2.75 -18.47 4.24
N SER A 57 3.78 -19.26 4.54
CA SER A 57 5.12 -19.01 4.04
C SER A 57 5.92 -20.29 3.99
N LYS A 58 6.73 -20.46 2.95
CA LYS A 58 7.79 -21.45 2.93
C LYS A 58 8.86 -21.09 3.96
N LEU A 59 9.48 -22.09 4.56
CA LEU A 59 10.52 -21.90 5.59
C LEU A 59 11.67 -21.03 5.04
N GLY A 60 11.94 -19.90 5.70
CA GLY A 60 12.99 -18.95 5.32
C GLY A 60 12.59 -17.88 4.30
N PHE A 61 11.32 -17.86 3.87
CA PHE A 61 10.77 -16.89 2.91
C PHE A 61 9.49 -16.27 3.48
N GLY A 62 9.56 -15.76 4.71
CA GLY A 62 8.43 -15.26 5.47
C GLY A 62 8.18 -13.75 5.32
N VAL A 63 7.53 -13.19 6.33
CA VAL A 63 7.17 -11.77 6.40
C VAL A 63 8.39 -10.85 6.48
N GLU A 64 9.49 -11.35 7.01
CA GLU A 64 10.77 -10.64 7.13
C GLU A 64 11.29 -10.13 5.78
N CYS A 65 11.12 -10.93 4.72
CA CYS A 65 11.54 -10.57 3.36
C CYS A 65 10.70 -9.44 2.76
N LEU A 66 9.54 -9.10 3.32
CA LEU A 66 8.74 -7.96 2.84
C LEU A 66 9.34 -6.62 3.32
N LEU A 67 10.10 -6.64 4.41
CA LEU A 67 10.49 -5.45 5.18
C LEU A 67 12.01 -5.19 5.22
N ASP A 68 12.83 -6.13 4.75
CA ASP A 68 14.29 -6.09 4.84
C ASP A 68 14.98 -5.08 3.88
N ASN A 69 14.26 -4.55 2.89
CA ASN A 69 14.77 -3.66 1.82
C ASN A 69 15.72 -4.36 0.83
N ASP A 70 15.76 -5.68 0.80
CA ASP A 70 16.57 -6.42 -0.16
C ASP A 70 15.70 -6.81 -1.37
N PRO A 71 15.97 -6.29 -2.58
CA PRO A 71 15.18 -6.63 -3.76
C PRO A 71 15.36 -8.10 -4.21
N ASP A 72 16.39 -8.80 -3.73
CA ASP A 72 16.68 -10.17 -4.10
C ASP A 72 15.99 -11.18 -3.17
N THR A 73 15.48 -10.76 -2.00
CA THR A 73 14.65 -11.58 -1.10
C THR A 73 13.16 -11.43 -1.44
N PHE A 74 12.35 -12.40 -0.99
CA PHE A 74 10.91 -12.38 -1.22
C PHE A 74 10.16 -13.25 -0.20
N TRP A 75 8.94 -12.84 0.09
CA TRP A 75 7.95 -13.74 0.67
C TRP A 75 7.53 -14.77 -0.37
N HIS A 76 7.53 -16.05 0.01
CA HIS A 76 7.03 -17.15 -0.81
C HIS A 76 5.86 -17.81 -0.09
N SER A 77 4.64 -17.68 -0.62
CA SER A 77 3.49 -18.38 -0.06
C SER A 77 3.63 -19.90 -0.21
N ASP A 78 3.05 -20.66 0.71
CA ASP A 78 3.05 -22.13 0.65
C ASP A 78 1.79 -22.65 1.36
N GLY A 79 0.63 -22.50 0.69
CA GLY A 79 -0.66 -22.72 1.34
C GLY A 79 -1.85 -22.69 0.37
N PRO A 80 -3.08 -22.81 0.89
CA PRO A 80 -4.28 -22.68 0.08
C PRO A 80 -4.50 -21.22 -0.35
N GLN A 81 -4.96 -21.02 -1.58
CA GLN A 81 -5.41 -19.71 -2.06
C GLN A 81 -6.76 -19.31 -1.41
N PRO A 82 -7.03 -18.01 -1.25
CA PRO A 82 -6.18 -16.87 -1.64
C PRO A 82 -5.04 -16.59 -0.65
N HIS A 83 -3.91 -16.12 -1.16
CA HIS A 83 -2.78 -15.68 -0.34
C HIS A 83 -2.99 -14.23 0.08
N PHE A 84 -2.53 -13.85 1.28
CA PHE A 84 -2.69 -12.48 1.74
C PHE A 84 -1.59 -12.03 2.69
N ILE A 85 -1.37 -10.72 2.71
CA ILE A 85 -0.52 -10.01 3.66
C ILE A 85 -1.44 -9.16 4.53
N THR A 86 -1.31 -9.26 5.85
CA THR A 86 -2.09 -8.49 6.82
C THR A 86 -1.19 -7.51 7.55
N ILE A 87 -1.63 -6.25 7.60
CA ILE A 87 -0.99 -5.12 8.25
C ILE A 87 -1.91 -4.67 9.39
N GLU A 88 -1.47 -4.87 10.63
CA GLU A 88 -2.25 -4.57 11.84
C GLU A 88 -1.60 -3.41 12.61
N PHE A 89 -2.30 -2.28 12.70
CA PHE A 89 -1.88 -1.12 13.47
C PHE A 89 -2.45 -1.19 14.89
N PRO A 90 -1.66 -0.89 15.94
CA PRO A 90 -2.12 -0.89 17.33
C PRO A 90 -3.06 0.28 17.65
N ARG A 91 -3.15 1.28 16.77
CA ARG A 91 -4.06 2.42 16.86
C ARG A 91 -4.70 2.66 15.49
N LYS A 92 -5.89 3.26 15.48
CA LYS A 92 -6.55 3.68 14.24
C LYS A 92 -5.59 4.61 13.49
N THR A 93 -5.15 4.17 12.32
CA THR A 93 -4.11 4.86 11.54
C THR A 93 -4.71 5.25 10.20
N GLN A 94 -4.32 6.42 9.69
CA GLN A 94 -4.67 6.83 8.34
C GLN A 94 -3.64 6.25 7.38
N ILE A 95 -4.08 5.48 6.39
CA ILE A 95 -3.23 4.90 5.35
C ILE A 95 -3.64 5.51 4.01
N GLN A 96 -2.73 6.22 3.37
CA GLN A 96 -2.98 6.86 2.08
C GLN A 96 -2.63 5.91 0.93
N LYS A 97 -1.41 5.38 0.93
CA LYS A 97 -0.89 4.55 -0.16
C LYS A 97 -0.25 3.26 0.34
N LEU A 98 -0.22 2.27 -0.53
CA LEU A 98 0.63 1.11 -0.41
C LEU A 98 1.67 1.16 -1.52
N CYS A 99 2.89 0.72 -1.20
CA CYS A 99 3.98 0.58 -2.15
C CYS A 99 4.47 -0.87 -2.14
N ILE A 100 4.42 -1.56 -3.28
CA ILE A 100 4.75 -2.99 -3.41
C ILE A 100 5.85 -3.19 -4.45
N TYR A 101 6.84 -4.02 -4.15
CA TYR A 101 7.91 -4.39 -5.08
C TYR A 101 7.63 -5.76 -5.69
N LEU A 102 7.49 -5.80 -7.02
CA LEU A 102 7.23 -7.01 -7.81
C LEU A 102 8.15 -7.04 -9.04
N SER A 103 8.56 -8.22 -9.49
CA SER A 103 9.39 -8.35 -10.71
C SER A 103 8.98 -9.57 -11.54
N HIS A 104 8.10 -9.36 -12.53
CA HIS A 104 7.71 -10.41 -13.48
C HIS A 104 8.90 -11.07 -14.19
N PRO A 105 9.96 -10.35 -14.61
CA PRO A 105 11.12 -11.01 -15.23
C PRO A 105 11.83 -12.03 -14.33
N GLN A 106 11.78 -11.86 -13.00
CA GLN A 106 12.42 -12.75 -12.04
C GLN A 106 11.48 -13.84 -11.52
N ASP A 107 10.19 -13.51 -11.36
CA ASP A 107 9.23 -14.34 -10.66
C ASP A 107 8.24 -15.06 -11.60
N ASP A 108 8.12 -14.62 -12.85
CA ASP A 108 7.28 -15.24 -13.89
C ASP A 108 5.86 -15.54 -13.37
N SER A 109 5.45 -16.82 -13.30
CA SER A 109 4.13 -17.24 -12.78
C SER A 109 3.89 -16.94 -11.30
N TYR A 110 4.92 -16.69 -10.49
CA TYR A 110 4.77 -16.31 -9.08
C TYR A 110 4.36 -14.84 -8.90
N THR A 111 4.31 -14.06 -9.99
CA THR A 111 4.02 -12.62 -9.93
C THR A 111 2.52 -12.35 -9.81
N PRO A 112 2.06 -11.62 -8.77
CA PRO A 112 0.68 -11.15 -8.69
C PRO A 112 0.23 -10.42 -9.95
N SER A 113 -0.92 -10.81 -10.50
CA SER A 113 -1.60 -10.11 -11.59
C SER A 113 -2.81 -9.33 -11.11
N THR A 114 -3.44 -9.76 -10.00
CA THR A 114 -4.60 -9.09 -9.45
C THR A 114 -4.51 -9.04 -7.93
N LEU A 115 -4.64 -7.84 -7.38
CA LEU A 115 -4.66 -7.57 -5.94
C LEU A 115 -6.04 -7.05 -5.54
N ALA A 116 -6.55 -7.49 -4.39
CA ALA A 116 -7.67 -6.85 -3.72
C ALA A 116 -7.20 -6.30 -2.37
N ILE A 117 -7.51 -5.04 -2.11
CA ILE A 117 -7.17 -4.36 -0.86
C ILE A 117 -8.41 -4.33 0.00
N ARG A 118 -8.27 -4.84 1.22
CA ARG A 118 -9.31 -4.75 2.25
C ARG A 118 -8.85 -3.91 3.42
N ALA A 119 -9.80 -3.25 4.07
CA ALA A 119 -9.53 -2.52 5.30
C ALA A 119 -10.71 -2.62 6.28
N GLY A 120 -10.42 -2.50 7.58
CA GLY A 120 -11.44 -2.61 8.62
C GLY A 120 -10.93 -2.22 10.01
N THR A 121 -11.80 -2.35 11.00
CA THR A 121 -11.46 -2.11 12.42
C THR A 121 -10.94 -3.36 13.13
N GLY A 122 -11.10 -4.53 12.52
CA GLY A 122 -10.56 -5.82 12.95
C GLY A 122 -10.54 -6.82 11.79
N SER A 123 -10.23 -8.08 12.10
CA SER A 123 -10.19 -9.14 11.08
C SER A 123 -11.57 -9.61 10.61
N SER A 124 -12.63 -9.30 11.36
CA SER A 124 -14.00 -9.76 11.09
C SER A 124 -14.85 -8.80 10.26
N ASP A 125 -14.41 -7.55 10.09
CA ASP A 125 -15.17 -6.48 9.42
C ASP A 125 -14.42 -5.90 8.21
N LEU A 126 -13.43 -6.63 7.68
CA LEU A 126 -12.68 -6.23 6.49
C LEU A 126 -13.60 -6.09 5.28
N GLN A 127 -13.55 -4.93 4.62
CA GLN A 127 -14.29 -4.65 3.38
C GLN A 127 -13.34 -4.42 2.21
N ASP A 128 -13.73 -4.86 1.02
CA ASP A 128 -13.01 -4.57 -0.22
C ASP A 128 -13.06 -3.06 -0.52
N VAL A 129 -11.92 -2.39 -0.47
CA VAL A 129 -11.81 -0.94 -0.71
C VAL A 129 -11.23 -0.62 -2.09
N ARG A 130 -10.45 -1.55 -2.67
CA ARG A 130 -9.88 -1.36 -4.01
C ARG A 130 -9.46 -2.69 -4.64
N ILE A 131 -9.60 -2.81 -5.96
CA ILE A 131 -9.06 -3.91 -6.76
C ILE A 131 -8.08 -3.33 -7.78
N ILE A 132 -6.95 -3.99 -7.96
CA ILE A 132 -5.84 -3.55 -8.81
C ILE A 132 -5.44 -4.70 -9.73
N THR A 133 -5.30 -4.40 -11.02
CA THR A 133 -4.78 -5.31 -12.03
C THR A 133 -3.41 -4.86 -12.49
N LEU A 134 -2.47 -5.80 -12.58
CA LEU A 134 -1.07 -5.58 -12.90
C LEU A 134 -0.71 -6.38 -14.16
N ASP A 135 -0.12 -5.74 -15.15
CA ASP A 135 0.39 -6.39 -16.35
C ASP A 135 1.92 -6.37 -16.34
N LYS A 136 2.53 -7.53 -16.06
CA LYS A 136 3.98 -7.75 -16.03
C LYS A 136 4.75 -6.65 -15.27
N PRO A 137 4.44 -6.44 -13.98
CA PRO A 137 5.07 -5.39 -13.20
C PRO A 137 6.57 -5.66 -13.02
N ASP A 138 7.38 -4.61 -13.03
CA ASP A 138 8.81 -4.68 -12.75
C ASP A 138 9.26 -3.40 -12.04
N GLY A 139 9.38 -3.48 -10.72
CA GLY A 139 9.73 -2.34 -9.89
C GLY A 139 8.81 -2.14 -8.69
N TRP A 140 8.99 -0.98 -8.04
CA TRP A 140 8.11 -0.50 -6.98
C TRP A 140 6.87 0.13 -7.59
N ILE A 141 5.71 -0.33 -7.16
CA ILE A 141 4.41 0.19 -7.55
C ILE A 141 3.78 0.85 -6.34
N THR A 142 3.49 2.14 -6.42
CA THR A 142 2.72 2.86 -5.40
C THR A 142 1.31 3.14 -5.90
N PHE A 143 0.30 2.89 -5.06
CA PHE A 143 -1.11 3.16 -5.34
C PHE A 143 -1.87 3.56 -4.09
N ASP A 144 -2.95 4.32 -4.23
CA ASP A 144 -3.82 4.67 -3.10
C ASP A 144 -4.59 3.46 -2.58
N VAL A 145 -4.78 3.41 -1.27
CA VAL A 145 -5.52 2.31 -0.62
C VAL A 145 -7.00 2.33 -1.01
N SER A 146 -7.60 3.52 -1.11
CA SER A 146 -9.00 3.72 -1.51
C SER A 146 -9.11 4.19 -2.96
N SER A 147 -10.28 3.98 -3.56
CA SER A 147 -10.70 4.64 -4.79
C SER A 147 -11.69 5.80 -4.57
N GLU A 148 -12.07 6.08 -3.32
CA GLU A 148 -12.97 7.19 -2.98
C GLU A 148 -12.24 8.54 -3.09
N GLN A 149 -12.91 9.56 -3.65
CA GLN A 149 -12.39 10.93 -3.74
C GLN A 149 -12.46 11.65 -2.38
N ASN A 150 -11.52 12.55 -2.14
CA ASN A 150 -11.56 13.50 -1.04
C ASN A 150 -12.70 14.51 -1.20
N GLU A 151 -13.09 15.13 -0.08
CA GLU A 151 -14.14 16.16 -0.05
C GLU A 151 -13.81 17.37 -0.93
N ASP A 152 -12.53 17.70 -1.05
CA ASP A 152 -12.01 18.80 -1.87
C ASP A 152 -11.81 18.43 -3.35
N GLY A 153 -11.97 17.14 -3.70
CA GLY A 153 -11.88 16.65 -5.09
C GLY A 153 -10.47 16.69 -5.71
N ASP A 154 -9.45 17.00 -4.94
CA ASP A 154 -8.04 17.13 -5.36
C ASP A 154 -7.22 15.83 -5.22
N GLY A 155 -7.77 14.81 -4.57
CA GLY A 155 -7.09 13.55 -4.30
C GLY A 155 -8.02 12.42 -3.89
N LEU A 156 -7.42 11.29 -3.52
CA LEU A 156 -8.12 10.11 -3.01
C LEU A 156 -8.05 10.06 -1.50
N LYS A 157 -9.12 9.54 -0.88
CA LYS A 157 -9.31 9.52 0.56
C LYS A 157 -8.42 8.51 1.28
N PRO A 158 -7.67 8.94 2.31
CA PRO A 158 -6.96 8.00 3.16
C PRO A 158 -7.94 7.09 3.89
N VAL A 159 -7.57 5.82 4.02
CA VAL A 159 -8.36 4.84 4.74
C VAL A 159 -7.98 4.86 6.21
N ASN A 160 -8.96 5.11 7.09
CA ASN A 160 -8.76 5.11 8.54
C ASN A 160 -9.10 3.73 9.10
N ALA A 161 -8.08 2.88 9.27
CA ALA A 161 -8.25 1.48 9.65
C ALA A 161 -7.30 1.05 10.78
N TYR A 162 -7.64 -0.07 11.42
CA TYR A 162 -6.71 -0.81 12.27
C TYR A 162 -6.06 -1.95 11.50
N VAL A 163 -6.77 -2.55 10.54
CA VAL A 163 -6.29 -3.68 9.75
C VAL A 163 -6.41 -3.34 8.28
N VAL A 164 -5.33 -3.53 7.53
CA VAL A 164 -5.30 -3.52 6.06
C VAL A 164 -4.82 -4.88 5.59
N GLN A 165 -5.49 -5.46 4.61
CA GLN A 165 -5.14 -6.76 4.04
C GLN A 165 -4.96 -6.64 2.53
N ILE A 166 -3.80 -7.08 2.04
CA ILE A 166 -3.48 -7.17 0.62
C ILE A 166 -3.71 -8.63 0.21
N ILE A 167 -4.76 -8.88 -0.57
CA ILE A 167 -5.13 -10.20 -1.05
C ILE A 167 -4.59 -10.39 -2.46
N ILE A 168 -3.86 -11.47 -2.66
CA ILE A 168 -3.40 -11.91 -3.97
C ILE A 168 -4.52 -12.75 -4.59
N MET A 169 -5.33 -12.11 -5.43
CA MET A 169 -6.50 -12.73 -6.06
C MET A 169 -6.11 -13.66 -7.21
N ALA A 170 -5.06 -13.30 -7.95
CA ALA A 170 -4.55 -14.09 -9.05
C ALA A 170 -3.08 -13.74 -9.32
N ASN A 171 -2.35 -14.73 -9.85
CA ASN A 171 -1.00 -14.56 -10.37
C ASN A 171 -0.99 -14.69 -11.90
N HIS A 172 0.08 -14.20 -12.51
CA HIS A 172 0.35 -14.40 -13.93
C HIS A 172 0.46 -15.90 -14.25
N GLN A 173 0.04 -16.28 -15.46
CA GLN A 173 0.09 -17.66 -15.95
C GLN A 173 -0.59 -18.69 -15.02
N SER A 174 -1.56 -18.24 -14.22
CA SER A 174 -2.27 -19.07 -13.24
C SER A 174 -1.33 -19.74 -12.21
N GLY A 175 -0.27 -19.04 -11.81
CA GLY A 175 0.62 -19.50 -10.75
C GLY A 175 -0.12 -19.76 -9.44
N LYS A 176 0.29 -20.83 -8.74
CA LYS A 176 -0.35 -21.28 -7.49
C LYS A 176 0.12 -20.49 -6.28
N ASP A 177 1.41 -20.26 -6.19
CA ASP A 177 2.07 -19.55 -5.09
C ASP A 177 2.59 -18.20 -5.56
N THR A 178 2.81 -17.26 -4.65
CA THR A 178 3.14 -15.87 -4.94
C THR A 178 4.51 -15.47 -4.40
N HIS A 179 5.19 -14.59 -5.13
CA HIS A 179 6.36 -13.85 -4.67
C HIS A 179 6.01 -12.38 -4.50
N VAL A 180 6.29 -11.86 -3.30
CA VAL A 180 6.30 -10.42 -3.06
C VAL A 180 7.63 -10.07 -2.42
N ARG A 181 8.37 -9.14 -3.05
CA ARG A 181 9.74 -8.80 -2.67
C ARG A 181 9.83 -7.62 -1.71
N GLY A 182 8.75 -6.87 -1.54
CA GLY A 182 8.74 -5.74 -0.61
C GLY A 182 7.38 -5.08 -0.51
N VAL A 183 7.03 -4.60 0.68
CA VAL A 183 5.80 -3.82 0.91
C VAL A 183 6.03 -2.68 1.89
N ARG A 184 5.50 -1.51 1.60
CA ARG A 184 5.45 -0.36 2.51
C ARG A 184 4.03 0.18 2.63
N ALA A 185 3.66 0.52 3.86
CA ALA A 185 2.45 1.27 4.15
C ALA A 185 2.82 2.75 4.32
N LEU A 186 2.11 3.62 3.61
CA LEU A 186 2.39 5.06 3.57
C LEU A 186 1.20 5.84 4.12
N GLY A 187 1.47 6.76 5.05
CA GLY A 187 0.48 7.65 5.61
C GLY A 187 0.12 8.80 4.66
N PRO A 188 -0.91 9.60 4.97
CA PRO A 188 -1.15 10.86 4.27
C PRO A 188 0.07 11.77 4.41
N GLN A 189 0.30 12.64 3.42
CA GLN A 189 1.28 13.71 3.60
C GLN A 189 0.84 14.53 4.80
N GLU A 190 1.79 14.93 5.65
CA GLU A 190 1.51 15.95 6.65
C GLU A 190 1.24 17.24 5.87
N GLU A 191 -0.03 17.51 5.58
CA GLU A 191 -0.44 18.86 5.29
C GLU A 191 -0.04 19.69 6.50
N SER A 192 0.76 20.72 6.27
CA SER A 192 0.78 21.85 7.19
C SER A 192 -0.66 22.34 7.22
N ASP A 193 -1.43 21.90 8.21
CA ASP A 193 -2.81 22.31 8.37
C ASP A 193 -2.84 23.85 8.28
N PRO A 194 -3.55 24.43 7.30
CA PRO A 194 -3.57 25.88 7.13
C PRO A 194 -4.32 26.60 8.25
N LEU A 195 -5.04 25.85 9.11
CA LEU A 195 -5.56 26.33 10.40
C LEU A 195 -4.62 26.02 11.57
N ASP A 196 -3.63 25.15 11.36
CA ASP A 196 -2.38 25.02 12.11
C ASP A 196 -1.32 26.01 11.59
N GLU A 197 -1.79 27.15 11.02
CA GLU A 197 -1.18 28.46 11.30
C GLU A 197 -1.33 28.78 12.80
N ASP A 198 -0.81 27.90 13.66
CA ASP A 198 -0.24 28.36 14.90
C ASP A 198 0.90 29.29 14.43
N TYR A 199 0.64 30.60 14.49
CA TYR A 199 1.49 31.73 14.08
C TYR A 199 2.93 31.66 14.67
N PHE A 200 3.17 30.67 15.53
CA PHE A 200 4.36 30.36 16.29
C PHE A 200 4.80 28.89 16.13
N ARG A 201 4.82 28.35 14.91
CA ARG A 201 5.53 27.08 14.67
C ARG A 201 7.02 27.29 14.92
N PHE A 202 7.46 27.01 16.14
CA PHE A 202 8.85 27.20 16.53
C PHE A 202 9.74 26.09 15.97
N THR A 203 10.04 26.19 14.69
CA THR A 203 10.89 25.24 13.95
C THR A 203 12.38 25.56 14.09
N SER A 204 12.73 26.69 14.73
CA SER A 204 14.13 27.07 14.92
C SER A 204 14.87 26.03 15.75
N THR A 205 16.15 25.85 15.43
CA THR A 205 17.04 24.93 16.17
C THR A 205 17.05 25.23 17.66
N ALA A 206 16.98 26.52 18.03
CA ALA A 206 16.94 26.97 19.41
C ALA A 206 15.68 26.48 20.16
N PHE A 207 14.53 26.41 19.49
CA PHE A 207 13.28 25.98 20.14
C PHE A 207 13.15 24.46 20.19
N ASN A 208 13.60 23.76 19.15
CA ASN A 208 13.61 22.29 19.12
C ASN A 208 14.49 21.68 20.24
N MET A 209 15.54 22.39 20.69
CA MET A 209 16.37 21.97 21.82
C MET A 209 15.57 21.83 23.14
N TYR A 210 14.46 22.56 23.29
CA TYR A 210 13.62 22.54 24.50
C TYR A 210 12.28 21.82 24.31
N LYS A 211 12.07 21.16 23.16
CA LYS A 211 10.79 20.51 22.81
C LYS A 211 10.44 19.29 23.69
N GLY A 212 11.39 18.78 24.46
CA GLY A 212 11.15 17.71 25.43
C GLY A 212 12.00 17.89 26.69
N ILE A 213 11.40 17.65 27.85
CA ILE A 213 12.13 17.52 29.11
C ILE A 213 12.66 16.07 29.15
N ARG A 214 13.97 15.92 29.32
CA ARG A 214 14.62 14.63 29.58
C ARG A 214 14.62 14.29 31.06
#